data_AF-L1JDC2-F1
#
_entry.id   AF-L1JDC2-F1
#
_cell.length_a   1.000
_cell.length_b   1.000
_cell.length_c   1.000
_cell.angle_alpha   90.00
_cell.angle_beta   90.00
_cell.angle_gamma   90.00
#
_symmetry.space_group_name_H-M   'P 1'
#
loop_
_entity.id
_entity.type
_entity.pdbx_description
1 polymer ?
#
loop_
_entity_poly.entity_id
_entity_poly.type
_entity_poly.pdbx_seq_one_letter_code
_entity_poly.pdbx_strand_id
1 'polypeptide(L)'
;MSNLCQRLTPFAQLLARSYAKTFNELGLQRQLQFLPVGVFKLSERGGALVNIEPMLEGDYVKHNDNDGHVDTNDMYPQAFSHYTWEASGKKLLICDIQGVGDYYTDPQIHSIDGEGFGSGNMGPEGIRRFFLTHK
;
A
#
# COMPACT_ATOMS: atom_id res chain seq x y z
N MET A 1 -20.15 6.44 0.76
CA MET A 1 -18.94 6.02 0.02
C MET A 1 -19.37 5.04 -1.04
N SER A 2 -19.04 5.27 -2.32
CA SER A 2 -19.54 4.47 -3.44
C SER A 2 -18.97 3.04 -3.42
N ASN A 3 -19.73 2.07 -3.95
CA ASN A 3 -19.33 0.65 -4.10
C ASN A 3 -18.00 0.43 -4.87
N LEU A 4 -17.46 1.48 -5.51
CA LEU A 4 -16.20 1.44 -6.26
C LEU A 4 -14.98 1.50 -5.33
N CYS A 5 -15.02 2.33 -4.28
CA CYS A 5 -13.91 2.50 -3.35
C CYS A 5 -13.56 1.18 -2.63
N GLN A 6 -14.60 0.45 -2.20
CA GLN A 6 -14.43 -0.85 -1.54
C GLN A 6 -13.82 -1.95 -2.43
N ARG A 7 -13.90 -1.81 -3.75
CA ARG A 7 -13.34 -2.80 -4.71
C ARG A 7 -11.88 -2.53 -5.07
N LEU A 8 -11.40 -1.30 -4.87
CA LEU A 8 -10.06 -0.90 -5.30
C LEU A 8 -9.01 -1.13 -4.21
N THR A 9 -9.37 -1.00 -2.92
CA THR A 9 -8.47 -1.31 -1.79
C THR A 9 -7.94 -2.74 -1.82
N PRO A 10 -8.76 -3.79 -2.07
CA PRO A 10 -8.26 -5.16 -2.14
C PRO A 10 -7.26 -5.35 -3.28
N PHE A 11 -7.45 -4.66 -4.40
CA PHE A 11 -6.53 -4.73 -5.53
C PHE A 11 -5.18 -4.10 -5.20
N ALA A 12 -5.18 -2.92 -4.55
CA ALA A 12 -3.96 -2.27 -4.10
C ALA A 12 -3.17 -3.17 -3.14
N GLN A 13 -3.84 -3.78 -2.17
CA GLN A 13 -3.22 -4.70 -1.22
C GLN A 13 -2.69 -5.98 -1.88
N LEU A 14 -3.42 -6.56 -2.84
CA LEU A 14 -2.94 -7.72 -3.61
C LEU A 14 -1.69 -7.38 -4.43
N LEU A 15 -1.64 -6.20 -5.05
CA LEU A 15 -0.48 -5.78 -5.82
C LEU A 15 0.72 -5.51 -4.91
N ALA A 16 0.50 -4.86 -3.77
CA ALA A 16 1.52 -4.65 -2.75
C ALA A 16 2.09 -5.97 -2.22
N ARG A 17 1.24 -6.98 -1.98
CA ARG A 17 1.68 -8.36 -1.64
C ARG A 17 2.57 -8.97 -2.72
N SER A 18 2.24 -8.76 -4.00
CA SER A 18 3.03 -9.25 -5.12
C SER A 18 4.42 -8.61 -5.16
N TYR A 19 4.50 -7.28 -5.02
CA TYR A 19 5.79 -6.57 -4.96
C TYR A 19 6.59 -6.88 -3.70
N ALA A 20 5.93 -7.09 -2.56
CA ALA A 20 6.61 -7.50 -1.33
C ALA A 20 7.32 -8.84 -1.51
N LYS A 21 6.70 -9.79 -2.22
CA LYS A 21 7.33 -11.06 -2.55
C LYS A 21 8.61 -10.85 -3.36
N THR A 22 8.55 -10.08 -4.45
CA THR A 22 9.72 -9.84 -5.31
C THR A 22 10.78 -8.96 -4.65
N PHE A 23 10.39 -8.08 -3.72
CA PHE A 23 11.31 -7.33 -2.87
C PHE A 23 12.07 -8.25 -1.90
N ASN A 24 11.38 -9.21 -1.29
CA ASN A 24 11.99 -10.18 -0.37
C ASN A 24 12.94 -11.15 -1.10
N GLU A 25 12.69 -11.43 -2.39
CA GLU A 25 13.58 -12.23 -3.24
C GLU A 25 14.95 -11.58 -3.46
N LEU A 26 15.13 -10.30 -3.14
CA LEU A 26 16.44 -9.61 -3.15
C LEU A 26 17.39 -10.09 -2.04
N GLY A 27 16.94 -10.94 -1.12
CA GLY A 27 17.79 -11.53 -0.06
C GLY A 27 18.15 -10.55 1.06
N LEU A 28 17.25 -9.61 1.37
CA LEU A 28 17.41 -8.63 2.45
C LEU A 28 17.33 -9.27 3.84
N GLN A 29 17.85 -8.58 4.86
CA GLN A 29 17.89 -9.09 6.23
C GLN A 29 16.50 -9.18 6.89
N ARG A 30 15.60 -8.24 6.56
CA ARG A 30 14.18 -8.28 6.97
C ARG A 30 13.31 -8.59 5.76
N GLN A 31 12.22 -9.31 6.01
CA GLN A 31 11.19 -9.58 5.02
C GLN A 31 9.92 -8.87 5.46
N LEU A 32 9.33 -8.08 4.57
CA LEU A 32 8.04 -7.45 4.81
C LEU A 32 6.92 -8.23 4.13
N GLN A 33 5.72 -8.17 4.70
CA GLN A 33 4.53 -8.86 4.19
C GLN A 33 3.31 -7.96 4.29
N PHE A 34 2.49 -7.95 3.24
CA PHE A 34 1.18 -7.32 3.31
C PHE A 34 0.13 -8.34 3.73
N LEU A 35 -0.85 -7.96 4.55
CA LEU A 35 -1.92 -8.84 5.02
C LEU A 35 -2.80 -9.35 3.88
N PRO A 36 -3.34 -10.58 4.00
CA PRO A 36 -4.33 -11.07 3.04
C PRO A 36 -5.62 -10.27 3.22
N VAL A 37 -6.29 -10.01 2.10
CA VAL A 37 -7.56 -9.27 2.08
C VAL A 37 -8.63 -10.13 1.41
N GLY A 38 -9.82 -10.15 2.00
CA GLY A 38 -11.02 -10.78 1.45
C GLY A 38 -12.13 -9.76 1.24
N VAL A 39 -12.93 -9.94 0.21
CA VAL A 39 -14.15 -9.12 -0.02
C VAL A 39 -15.37 -9.95 0.34
N PHE A 40 -16.15 -9.47 1.30
CA PHE A 40 -17.34 -10.14 1.80
C PHE A 40 -18.58 -9.34 1.45
N LYS A 41 -19.64 -10.06 1.07
CA LYS A 41 -20.97 -9.48 0.87
C LYS A 41 -21.83 -9.77 2.08
N LEU A 42 -22.22 -8.73 2.80
CA LEU A 42 -23.06 -8.84 3.99
C LEU A 42 -24.54 -8.84 3.58
N SER A 43 -25.12 -10.04 3.42
CA SER A 43 -26.53 -10.22 3.04
C SER A 43 -27.49 -9.47 3.97
N GLU A 44 -27.22 -9.49 5.28
CA GLU A 44 -28.04 -8.83 6.32
C GLU A 44 -27.97 -7.30 6.26
N ARG A 45 -26.96 -6.72 5.60
CA ARG A 45 -26.79 -5.28 5.42
C ARG A 45 -27.13 -4.84 3.99
N GLY A 46 -28.21 -5.38 3.44
CA GLY A 46 -28.66 -5.05 2.09
C GLY A 46 -27.65 -5.45 0.99
N GLY A 47 -26.78 -6.41 1.26
CA GLY A 47 -25.74 -6.84 0.32
C GLY A 47 -24.53 -5.89 0.23
N ALA A 48 -24.28 -5.08 1.26
CA ALA A 48 -23.09 -4.24 1.37
C ALA A 48 -21.81 -5.07 1.20
N LEU A 49 -20.83 -4.53 0.48
CA LEU A 49 -19.50 -5.11 0.39
C LEU A 49 -18.64 -4.58 1.53
N VAL A 50 -17.78 -5.43 2.08
CA VAL A 50 -16.78 -5.06 3.08
C VAL A 50 -15.48 -5.78 2.79
N ASN A 51 -14.37 -5.13 3.14
CA ASN A 51 -13.05 -5.76 3.11
C ASN A 51 -12.77 -6.30 4.50
N ILE A 52 -12.20 -7.50 4.55
CA ILE A 52 -11.77 -8.13 5.81
C ILE A 52 -10.32 -8.55 5.71
N GLU A 53 -9.62 -8.43 6.83
CA GLU A 53 -8.20 -8.71 6.97
C GLU A 53 -7.94 -9.30 8.36
N PRO A 54 -6.84 -10.04 8.56
CA PRO A 54 -6.44 -10.45 9.90
C PRO A 54 -6.22 -9.25 10.82
N MET A 55 -6.60 -9.38 12.08
CA MET A 55 -6.28 -8.39 13.09
C MET A 55 -4.77 -8.42 13.37
N LEU A 56 -4.13 -7.25 13.36
CA LEU A 56 -2.75 -7.10 13.82
C LEU A 56 -2.73 -6.88 15.33
N GLU A 57 -1.89 -7.64 16.03
CA GLU A 57 -1.61 -7.46 17.45
C GLU A 57 -0.27 -6.75 17.63
N GLY A 58 -0.27 -5.60 18.31
CA GLY A 58 0.93 -4.83 18.64
C GLY A 58 0.79 -3.34 18.32
N ASP A 59 1.92 -2.63 18.35
CA ASP A 59 1.96 -1.19 18.13
C ASP A 59 1.84 -0.87 16.64
N TYR A 60 0.73 -0.25 16.27
CA TYR A 60 0.48 0.19 14.90
C TYR A 60 1.33 1.42 14.58
N VAL A 61 2.08 1.34 13.48
CA VAL A 61 2.96 2.40 13.00
C VAL A 61 2.66 2.70 11.55
N LYS A 62 2.54 3.99 11.23
CA LYS A 62 2.54 4.52 9.87
C LYS A 62 3.94 5.02 9.55
N HIS A 63 4.53 4.57 8.45
CA HIS A 63 5.93 4.86 8.10
C HIS A 63 6.07 5.98 7.07
N ASN A 64 5.15 6.02 6.12
CA ASN A 64 4.95 7.14 5.19
C ASN A 64 3.45 7.23 4.87
N ASP A 65 3.04 8.34 4.27
CA ASP A 65 1.67 8.53 3.78
C ASP A 65 1.62 8.60 2.25
N ASN A 66 0.44 8.89 1.71
CA ASN A 66 0.23 9.07 0.28
C ASN A 66 0.45 10.50 -0.22
N ASP A 67 0.91 11.43 0.62
CA ASP A 67 1.18 12.84 0.30
C ASP A 67 2.67 13.22 0.44
N GLY A 68 3.53 12.23 0.67
CA GLY A 68 4.98 12.39 0.73
C GLY A 68 5.55 12.66 2.13
N HIS A 69 4.77 12.50 3.20
CA HIS A 69 5.29 12.58 4.56
C HIS A 69 5.99 11.27 4.96
N VAL A 70 7.06 11.41 5.74
CA VAL A 70 7.84 10.29 6.30
C VAL A 70 7.77 10.40 7.82
N ASP A 71 7.10 9.43 8.45
CA ASP A 71 6.74 9.47 9.87
C ASP A 71 7.75 8.73 10.75
N THR A 72 8.63 7.93 10.15
CA THR A 72 9.63 7.13 10.87
C THR A 72 11.00 7.17 10.19
N ASN A 73 12.04 6.86 10.96
CA ASN A 73 13.40 6.68 10.44
C ASN A 73 13.67 5.25 9.93
N ASP A 74 12.66 4.37 9.86
CA ASP A 74 12.85 3.03 9.30
C ASP A 74 12.97 3.12 7.77
N MET A 75 14.13 2.70 7.26
CA MET A 75 14.45 2.76 5.83
C MET A 75 13.77 1.65 5.02
N TYR A 76 13.36 0.54 5.63
CA TYR A 76 12.76 -0.60 4.91
C TYR A 76 11.45 -0.22 4.18
N PRO A 77 10.47 0.42 4.84
CA PRO A 77 9.27 0.95 4.19
C PRO A 77 9.58 1.89 3.02
N GLN A 78 10.55 2.80 3.19
CA GLN A 78 10.92 3.77 2.16
C GLN A 78 11.59 3.11 0.96
N ALA A 79 12.49 2.15 1.23
CA ALA A 79 13.15 1.35 0.20
C ALA A 79 12.14 0.47 -0.55
N PHE A 80 11.13 -0.07 0.13
CA PHE A 80 10.05 -0.80 -0.52
C PHE A 80 9.23 0.09 -1.47
N SER A 81 8.82 1.27 -1.02
CA SER A 81 8.11 2.23 -1.86
C SER A 81 8.94 2.58 -3.10
N HIS A 82 10.22 2.95 -2.95
CA HIS A 82 11.12 3.20 -4.08
C HIS A 82 11.26 1.97 -4.99
N TYR A 83 11.48 0.78 -4.41
CA TYR A 83 11.57 -0.46 -5.19
C TYR A 83 10.36 -0.67 -6.09
N THR A 84 9.13 -0.41 -5.62
CA THR A 84 7.93 -0.58 -6.44
C THR A 84 7.91 0.34 -7.67
N TRP A 85 8.45 1.57 -7.53
CA TRP A 85 8.61 2.51 -8.63
C TRP A 85 9.58 1.99 -9.70
N GLU A 86 10.74 1.51 -9.28
CA GLU A 86 11.74 0.98 -10.23
C GLU A 86 11.27 -0.34 -10.86
N ALA A 87 10.77 -1.27 -10.04
CA ALA A 87 10.32 -2.59 -10.49
C ALA A 87 9.09 -2.54 -11.40
N SER A 88 8.23 -1.51 -11.27
CA SER A 88 7.10 -1.28 -12.18
C SER A 88 7.50 -0.63 -13.52
N GLY A 89 8.79 -0.33 -13.71
CA GLY A 89 9.26 0.43 -14.86
C GLY A 89 8.78 1.87 -14.83
N LYS A 90 8.77 2.48 -13.63
CA LYS A 90 8.36 3.88 -13.40
C LYS A 90 6.90 4.13 -13.74
N LYS A 91 6.02 3.19 -13.36
CA LYS A 91 4.57 3.26 -13.64
C LYS A 91 3.72 3.36 -12.39
N LEU A 92 4.13 2.69 -11.32
CA LEU A 92 3.39 2.56 -10.07
C LEU A 92 4.31 2.81 -8.89
N LEU A 93 3.86 3.59 -7.93
CA LEU A 93 4.52 3.80 -6.64
C LEU A 93 3.56 3.35 -5.54
N ILE A 94 3.98 2.40 -4.71
CA ILE A 94 3.22 1.96 -3.53
C ILE A 94 3.72 2.74 -2.31
N CYS A 95 2.80 3.42 -1.62
CA CYS A 95 3.04 4.26 -0.45
C CYS A 95 1.97 3.98 0.61
N ASP A 96 1.84 4.85 1.61
CA ASP A 96 0.97 4.62 2.76
C ASP A 96 1.34 3.32 3.50
N ILE A 97 2.64 3.13 3.73
CA ILE A 97 3.17 1.91 4.33
C ILE A 97 2.92 1.97 5.84
N GLN A 98 2.06 1.08 6.32
CA GLN A 98 1.57 1.09 7.70
C GLN A 98 1.22 -0.31 8.18
N GLY A 99 1.38 -0.56 9.48
CA GLY A 99 1.09 -1.86 10.08
C GLY A 99 1.79 -2.08 11.41
N VAL A 100 2.07 -3.35 11.74
CA VAL A 100 2.75 -3.74 12.99
C VAL A 100 3.99 -4.55 12.66
N GLY A 101 5.16 -4.09 13.11
CA GLY A 101 6.44 -4.68 12.75
C GLY A 101 6.64 -4.66 11.23
N ASP A 102 6.91 -5.82 10.64
CA ASP A 102 7.08 -6.00 9.19
C ASP A 102 5.80 -6.50 8.47
N TYR A 103 4.65 -6.50 9.16
CA TYR A 103 3.34 -6.85 8.61
C TYR A 103 2.53 -5.57 8.31
N TYR A 104 2.35 -5.28 7.02
CA TYR A 104 1.70 -4.07 6.53
C TYR A 104 0.28 -4.32 6.00
N THR A 105 -0.53 -3.27 5.97
CA THR A 105 -1.88 -3.31 5.42
C THR A 105 -2.31 -1.95 4.85
N ASP A 106 -3.42 -1.93 4.13
CA ASP A 106 -4.07 -0.74 3.56
C ASP A 106 -3.10 0.22 2.83
N PRO A 107 -2.33 -0.26 1.84
CA PRO A 107 -1.44 0.59 1.07
C PRO A 107 -2.19 1.47 0.07
N GLN A 108 -1.58 2.59 -0.31
CA GLN A 108 -2.01 3.41 -1.44
C GLN A 108 -1.07 3.24 -2.63
N ILE A 109 -1.63 3.34 -3.83
CA ILE A 109 -0.87 3.32 -5.09
C ILE A 109 -1.06 4.64 -5.82
N HIS A 110 0.06 5.25 -6.22
CA HIS A 110 0.08 6.30 -7.23
C HIS A 110 0.45 5.70 -8.57
N SER A 111 -0.30 6.03 -9.62
CA SER A 111 0.03 5.67 -11.00
C SER A 111 0.52 6.86 -11.79
N ILE A 112 1.43 6.64 -12.74
CA ILE A 112 1.99 7.74 -13.55
C ILE A 112 0.95 8.39 -14.48
N ASP A 113 -0.14 7.70 -14.79
CA ASP A 113 -1.28 8.24 -15.54
C ASP A 113 -2.35 8.88 -14.65
N GLY A 114 -2.26 8.71 -13.32
CA GLY A 114 -3.25 9.20 -12.36
C GLY A 114 -4.57 8.43 -12.36
N GLU A 115 -4.68 7.33 -13.13
CA GLU A 115 -5.91 6.56 -13.29
C GLU A 115 -5.97 5.36 -12.32
N GLY A 116 -7.18 5.03 -11.87
CA GLY A 116 -7.42 3.88 -10.99
C GLY A 116 -6.96 4.07 -9.54
N PHE A 117 -6.93 2.98 -8.77
CA PHE A 117 -6.45 2.93 -7.36
C PHE A 117 -7.17 3.85 -6.35
N GLY A 118 -8.35 4.34 -6.70
CA GLY A 118 -9.22 5.07 -5.80
C GLY A 118 -8.84 6.54 -5.63
N SER A 119 -9.57 7.25 -4.78
CA SER A 119 -9.40 8.70 -4.59
C SER A 119 -8.07 9.09 -3.92
N GLY A 120 -7.34 8.14 -3.34
CA GLY A 120 -6.02 8.37 -2.75
C GLY A 120 -4.88 8.35 -3.77
N ASN A 121 -5.14 7.98 -5.04
CA ASN A 121 -4.18 8.10 -6.13
C ASN A 121 -4.03 9.58 -6.50
N MET A 122 -2.90 10.18 -6.13
CA MET A 122 -2.55 11.56 -6.46
C MET A 122 -1.69 11.66 -7.73
N GLY A 123 -1.56 10.56 -8.46
CA GLY A 123 -0.89 10.49 -9.75
C GLY A 123 0.58 10.94 -9.72
N PRO A 124 1.05 11.61 -10.79
CA PRO A 124 2.41 12.15 -10.88
C PRO A 124 2.79 13.08 -9.72
N GLU A 125 1.83 13.82 -9.18
CA GLU A 125 2.11 14.76 -8.10
C GLU A 125 2.36 14.04 -6.77
N GLY A 126 1.60 12.98 -6.46
CA GLY A 126 1.90 12.10 -5.32
C GLY A 126 3.27 11.45 -5.43
N ILE A 127 3.63 10.97 -6.62
CA ILE A 127 4.97 10.41 -6.91
C ILE A 127 6.05 11.47 -6.67
N ARG A 128 5.86 12.68 -7.18
CA ARG A 128 6.79 13.79 -6.99
C ARG A 128 6.98 14.12 -5.51
N ARG A 129 5.89 14.18 -4.73
CA ARG A 129 5.94 14.46 -3.29
C ARG A 129 6.69 13.39 -2.52
N PHE A 130 6.47 12.11 -2.82
CA PHE A 130 7.27 11.02 -2.26
C PHE A 130 8.77 11.23 -2.50
N PHE A 131 9.19 11.52 -3.73
CA PHE A 131 10.61 11.71 -4.04
C PHE A 131 11.22 13.00 -3.51
N LEU A 132 10.42 13.99 -3.11
CA LEU A 132 10.94 15.20 -2.44
C LEU A 132 11.47 14.92 -1.04
N THR A 133 10.91 13.94 -0.35
CA THR A 133 11.24 13.61 1.04
C THR A 133 12.04 12.31 1.17
N HIS A 134 12.05 11.48 0.13
CA HIS A 134 12.86 10.27 0.03
C HIS A 134 14.37 10.59 0.05
N LYS A 135 15.14 9.79 0.79
CA LYS A 135 16.59 9.96 0.99
C LYS A 135 17.32 8.63 0.77
#